data_AF-A0A127FA91-F1
#
_entry.id   AF-A0A127FA91-F1
#
_cell.length_a   1.000
_cell.length_b   1.000
_cell.length_c   1.000
_cell.angle_alpha   90.00
_cell.angle_beta   90.00
_cell.angle_gamma   90.00
#
_symmetry.space_group_name_H-M   'P 1'
#
loop_
_entity.id
_entity.type
_entity.pdbx_description
1 polymer ?
#
loop_
_entity_poly.entity_id
_entity_poly.type
_entity_poly.pdbx_seq_one_letter_code
_entity_poly.pdbx_strand_id
1 'polypeptide(L)'
;MAIELLGGRLLAPTFGSSIYVWGAIITVFMLALSLGYLAGGRLSVHAPSVRRLGLILLVAAASVSPLLMFAEGILDAVAQRVPDPRFGSLLGASLLFFVPTFFSGMVSPYAVRLLVQDRSSSGRHAGQLYFASTFGSAAGTLLTSFYLVLIMEVNHILLVMLLISGCIGILAWFGGRRGHA
;
A
#
# COMPACT_ATOMS: atom_id res chain seq x y z
N MET A 1 4.47 -1.29 -2.94
CA MET A 1 5.88 -1.45 -3.32
C MET A 1 6.72 -0.19 -3.09
N ALA A 2 6.37 0.99 -3.61
CA ALA A 2 7.24 2.15 -3.39
C ALA A 2 7.40 2.54 -1.90
N ILE A 3 6.31 2.54 -1.12
CA ILE A 3 6.36 2.73 0.35
C ILE A 3 7.21 1.64 1.05
N GLU A 4 7.23 0.42 0.53
CA GLU A 4 8.04 -0.68 1.08
C GLU A 4 9.54 -0.39 0.97
N LEU A 5 9.98 0.11 -0.19
CA LEU A 5 11.37 0.54 -0.39
C LEU A 5 11.72 1.73 0.52
N LEU A 6 10.81 2.71 0.62
CA LEU A 6 11.01 3.86 1.50
C LEU A 6 11.02 3.44 2.98
N GLY A 7 10.32 2.36 3.34
CA GLY A 7 10.34 1.78 4.67
C GLY A 7 11.76 1.43 5.13
N GLY A 8 12.59 0.90 4.23
CA GLY A 8 14.01 0.65 4.53
C GLY A 8 14.77 1.92 4.89
N ARG A 9 14.48 3.04 4.22
CA ARG A 9 15.07 4.35 4.54
C ARG A 9 14.51 4.97 5.82
N LEU A 10 13.24 4.75 6.11
CA LEU A 10 12.60 5.24 7.34
C LEU A 10 13.12 4.50 8.58
N LEU A 11 13.36 3.19 8.48
CA LEU A 11 13.82 2.38 9.61
C LEU A 11 15.34 2.43 9.81
N ALA A 12 16.11 2.74 8.76
CA ALA A 12 17.57 2.71 8.82
C ALA A 12 18.21 3.62 9.90
N PRO A 13 17.74 4.87 10.13
CA PRO A 13 18.30 5.72 11.18
C PRO A 13 18.17 5.12 12.58
N THR A 14 17.07 4.42 12.86
CA THR A 14 16.75 3.91 14.20
C THR A 14 17.23 2.47 14.41
N PHE A 15 17.07 1.60 13.41
CA PHE A 15 17.33 0.15 13.53
C PHE A 15 18.46 -0.37 12.62
N GLY A 16 19.03 0.49 11.77
CA GLY A 16 20.07 0.14 10.80
C GLY A 16 19.54 -0.55 9.54
N SER A 17 20.46 -1.06 8.71
CA SER A 17 20.18 -1.64 7.39
C SER A 17 20.44 -3.15 7.30
N SER A 18 20.35 -3.85 8.43
CA SER A 18 20.66 -5.28 8.51
C SER A 18 19.63 -6.16 7.77
N ILE A 19 19.99 -7.43 7.52
CA ILE A 19 19.08 -8.43 6.93
C ILE A 19 17.81 -8.62 7.78
N TYR A 20 17.88 -8.38 9.09
CA TYR A 20 16.73 -8.49 9.98
C TYR A 20 15.70 -7.39 9.73
N VAL A 21 16.17 -6.16 9.47
CA VAL A 21 15.30 -5.01 9.17
C VAL A 21 14.58 -5.20 7.84
N TRP A 22 15.30 -5.62 6.80
CA TRP A 22 14.70 -5.95 5.51
C TRP A 22 13.74 -7.14 5.61
N GLY A 23 14.13 -8.18 6.35
CA GLY A 23 13.26 -9.34 6.61
C GLY A 23 11.95 -8.94 7.31
N ALA A 24 12.02 -8.04 8.28
CA ALA A 24 10.85 -7.47 8.96
C ALA A 24 9.93 -6.71 8.00
N ILE A 25 10.49 -5.80 7.19
CA ILE A 25 9.73 -5.02 6.19
C ILE A 25 8.99 -5.96 5.23
N ILE A 26 9.72 -6.88 4.58
CA ILE A 26 9.13 -7.82 3.62
C ILE A 26 8.02 -8.65 4.28
N THR A 27 8.27 -9.17 5.49
CA THR A 27 7.29 -9.99 6.22
C THR A 27 6.01 -9.22 6.50
N VAL A 28 6.11 -7.98 7.02
CA VAL A 28 4.95 -7.13 7.31
C VAL A 28 4.18 -6.81 6.04
N PHE A 29 4.88 -6.43 4.96
CA PHE A 29 4.23 -6.09 3.70
C PHE A 29 3.52 -7.30 3.08
N MET A 30 4.17 -8.46 3.02
CA MET A 30 3.56 -9.68 2.48
C MET A 30 2.35 -10.12 3.31
N LEU A 31 2.44 -10.06 4.64
CA LEU A 31 1.33 -10.42 5.52
C LEU A 31 0.15 -9.44 5.35
N ALA A 32 0.41 -8.14 5.39
CA ALA A 32 -0.61 -7.11 5.21
C ALA A 32 -1.27 -7.21 3.83
N LEU A 33 -0.49 -7.40 2.77
CA LEU A 33 -1.01 -7.61 1.41
C LEU A 33 -1.87 -8.88 1.34
N SER A 34 -1.41 -10.00 1.90
CA SER A 34 -2.17 -11.26 1.91
C SER A 34 -3.53 -11.11 2.59
N LEU A 35 -3.54 -10.48 3.77
CA LEU A 35 -4.77 -10.19 4.51
C LEU A 35 -5.66 -9.19 3.75
N GLY A 36 -5.06 -8.18 3.13
CA GLY A 36 -5.74 -7.23 2.25
C GLY A 36 -6.37 -7.91 1.05
N TYR A 37 -5.68 -8.87 0.42
CA TYR A 37 -6.22 -9.64 -0.70
C TYR A 37 -7.47 -10.42 -0.29
N LEU A 38 -7.41 -11.10 0.85
CA LEU A 38 -8.55 -11.84 1.40
C LEU A 38 -9.72 -10.90 1.73
N ALA A 39 -9.45 -9.78 2.40
CA ALA A 39 -10.47 -8.82 2.79
C ALA A 39 -11.13 -8.13 1.58
N GLY A 40 -10.33 -7.68 0.61
CA GLY A 40 -10.81 -7.08 -0.64
C GLY A 40 -11.62 -8.06 -1.48
N GLY A 41 -11.15 -9.32 -1.57
CA GLY A 41 -11.88 -10.41 -2.20
C GLY A 41 -13.26 -10.62 -1.56
N ARG A 42 -13.33 -10.77 -0.23
CA ARG A 42 -14.59 -10.93 0.50
C ARG A 42 -15.52 -9.72 0.35
N LEU A 43 -15.00 -8.50 0.47
CA LEU A 43 -15.77 -7.27 0.35
C LEU A 43 -16.38 -7.09 -1.05
N SER A 44 -15.72 -7.62 -2.08
CA SER A 44 -16.18 -7.52 -3.46
C SER A 44 -17.33 -8.46 -3.83
N VAL A 45 -17.66 -9.44 -2.97
CA VAL A 45 -18.74 -10.40 -3.25
C VAL A 45 -20.12 -9.72 -3.24
N HIS A 46 -20.35 -8.78 -2.34
CA HIS A 46 -21.67 -8.20 -2.08
C HIS A 46 -21.79 -6.79 -2.66
N ALA A 47 -22.45 -6.65 -3.82
CA ALA A 47 -22.68 -5.37 -4.50
C ALA A 47 -21.39 -4.55 -4.74
N PRO A 48 -20.42 -5.10 -5.50
CA PRO A 48 -19.21 -4.36 -5.83
C PRO A 48 -19.57 -3.10 -6.62
N SER A 49 -19.02 -1.97 -6.21
CA SER A 49 -19.17 -0.69 -6.91
C SER A 49 -17.86 0.07 -6.99
N VAL A 50 -17.73 0.89 -8.04
CA VAL A 50 -16.59 1.80 -8.25
C VAL A 50 -16.45 2.80 -7.09
N ARG A 51 -17.57 3.22 -6.47
CA ARG A 51 -17.52 4.11 -5.29
C ARG A 51 -16.82 3.47 -4.11
N ARG A 52 -17.11 2.21 -3.83
CA ARG A 52 -16.46 1.46 -2.74
C ARG A 52 -14.97 1.22 -3.05
N LEU A 53 -14.60 0.97 -4.31
CA LEU A 53 -13.19 0.96 -4.71
C LEU A 53 -12.52 2.31 -4.44
N GLY A 54 -13.19 3.41 -4.80
CA GLY A 54 -12.74 4.77 -4.47
C GLY A 54 -12.54 4.97 -2.97
N LEU A 55 -13.47 4.49 -2.14
CA LEU A 55 -13.35 4.54 -0.68
C LEU A 55 -12.14 3.73 -0.17
N ILE A 56 -11.89 2.54 -0.70
CA ILE A 56 -10.71 1.74 -0.35
C ILE A 56 -9.43 2.52 -0.66
N LEU A 57 -9.34 3.16 -1.83
CA LEU A 57 -8.20 4.00 -2.22
C LEU A 57 -8.05 5.22 -1.31
N LEU A 58 -9.15 5.88 -0.94
CA LEU A 58 -9.14 7.01 -0.01
C LEU A 58 -8.65 6.60 1.39
N VAL A 59 -9.14 5.47 1.90
CA VAL A 59 -8.72 4.94 3.20
C VAL A 59 -7.25 4.51 3.16
N ALA A 60 -6.81 3.85 2.08
CA ALA A 60 -5.40 3.52 1.87
C ALA A 60 -4.53 4.78 1.87
N ALA A 61 -4.89 5.82 1.11
CA ALA A 61 -4.18 7.09 1.09
C ALA A 61 -4.17 7.77 2.46
N ALA A 62 -5.32 7.89 3.12
CA ALA A 62 -5.44 8.52 4.44
C ALA A 62 -4.62 7.78 5.51
N SER A 63 -4.53 6.45 5.42
CA SER A 63 -3.73 5.65 6.36
C SER A 63 -2.21 5.82 6.21
N VAL A 64 -1.74 6.52 5.18
CA VAL A 64 -0.33 6.96 5.06
C VAL A 64 -0.08 8.25 5.83
N SER A 65 -1.11 9.03 6.20
CA SER A 65 -0.92 10.28 6.95
C SER A 65 -0.19 10.13 8.30
N PRO A 66 -0.39 9.06 9.10
CA PRO A 66 0.35 8.89 10.35
C PRO A 66 1.85 8.65 10.13
N LEU A 67 2.23 8.05 9.00
CA LEU A 67 3.64 7.90 8.60
C LEU A 67 4.32 9.27 8.47
N LEU A 68 3.65 10.23 7.82
CA LEU A 68 4.22 11.55 7.57
C LEU A 68 4.44 12.36 8.85
N MET A 69 3.58 12.16 9.85
CA MET A 69 3.56 12.99 11.06
C MET A 69 4.25 12.34 12.26
N PHE A 70 4.22 11.01 12.35
CA PHE A 70 4.55 10.29 13.57
C PHE A 70 5.60 9.19 13.38
N ALA A 71 6.13 8.97 12.17
CA ALA A 71 7.08 7.87 11.93
C ALA A 71 8.30 7.95 12.86
N GLU A 72 9.00 9.08 12.91
CA GLU A 72 10.19 9.25 13.75
C GLU A 72 9.88 9.01 15.23
N GLY A 73 8.85 9.66 15.77
CA GLY A 73 8.46 9.50 17.18
C GLY A 73 8.03 8.07 17.53
N ILE A 74 7.33 7.37 16.63
CA ILE A 74 6.94 5.96 16.84
C ILE A 74 8.19 5.07 16.82
N LEU A 75 9.08 5.25 15.85
CA LEU A 75 10.29 4.42 15.72
C LEU A 75 11.22 4.61 16.92
N ASP A 76 11.44 5.85 17.37
CA ASP A 76 12.24 6.14 18.56
C ASP A 76 11.62 5.55 19.82
N ALA A 77 10.31 5.69 19.99
CA ALA A 77 9.58 5.11 21.12
C ALA A 77 9.64 3.58 21.14
N VAL A 78 9.65 2.93 19.96
CA VAL A 78 9.84 1.48 19.82
C VAL A 78 11.27 1.10 20.13
N ALA A 79 12.27 1.83 19.62
CA ALA A 79 13.68 1.52 19.84
C ALA A 79 14.10 1.61 21.30
N GLN A 80 13.53 2.56 22.05
CA GLN A 80 13.75 2.66 23.50
C GLN A 80 13.17 1.47 24.28
N ARG A 81 12.03 0.92 23.84
CA ARG A 81 11.33 -0.19 24.51
C ARG A 81 11.80 -1.57 24.04
N VAL A 82 12.22 -1.67 22.79
CA VAL A 82 12.67 -2.89 22.13
C VAL A 82 13.97 -2.59 21.38
N PRO A 83 15.13 -2.61 22.08
CA PRO A 83 16.41 -2.24 21.49
C PRO A 83 16.95 -3.27 20.50
N ASP A 84 16.49 -4.54 20.58
CA ASP A 84 16.89 -5.58 19.64
C ASP A 84 16.39 -5.22 18.23
N PRO A 85 17.28 -5.00 17.25
CA PRO A 85 16.89 -4.57 15.91
C PRO A 85 15.92 -5.54 15.22
N ARG A 86 15.95 -6.84 15.53
CA ARG A 86 15.07 -7.85 14.91
C ARG A 86 13.61 -7.62 15.29
N PHE A 87 13.36 -7.49 16.59
CA PHE A 87 12.01 -7.31 17.13
C PHE A 87 11.56 -5.86 17.05
N GLY A 88 12.47 -4.91 17.27
CA GLY A 88 12.21 -3.47 17.16
C GLY A 88 11.82 -3.07 15.73
N SER A 89 12.55 -3.51 14.71
CA SER A 89 12.19 -3.23 13.32
C SER A 89 10.90 -3.91 12.91
N LEU A 90 10.63 -5.14 13.39
CA LEU A 90 9.40 -5.85 13.11
C LEU A 90 8.18 -5.13 13.70
N LEU A 91 8.28 -4.70 14.96
CA LEU A 91 7.23 -3.95 15.62
C LEU A 91 7.03 -2.57 14.97
N GLY A 92 8.12 -1.84 14.72
CA GLY A 92 8.07 -0.53 14.06
C GLY A 92 7.46 -0.61 12.66
N ALA A 93 7.90 -1.57 11.84
CA ALA A 93 7.33 -1.81 10.52
C ALA A 93 5.84 -2.19 10.60
N SER A 94 5.46 -3.02 11.57
CA SER A 94 4.06 -3.43 11.77
C SER A 94 3.17 -2.24 12.12
N LEU A 95 3.59 -1.39 13.06
CA LEU A 95 2.81 -0.23 13.48
C LEU A 95 2.64 0.80 12.37
N LEU A 96 3.68 1.01 11.57
CA LEU A 96 3.67 2.01 10.51
C LEU A 96 3.02 1.51 9.22
N PHE A 97 3.45 0.35 8.71
CA PHE A 97 3.14 -0.04 7.34
C PHE A 97 2.00 -1.02 7.20
N PHE A 98 1.57 -1.70 8.26
CA PHE A 98 0.57 -2.76 8.15
C PHE A 98 -0.77 -2.24 7.64
N VAL A 99 -1.30 -1.18 8.26
CA VAL A 99 -2.60 -0.59 7.91
C VAL A 99 -2.64 -0.07 6.46
N PRO A 100 -1.71 0.80 6.01
CA PRO A 100 -1.73 1.29 4.63
C PRO A 100 -1.52 0.20 3.59
N THR A 101 -0.68 -0.79 3.91
CA THR A 101 -0.43 -1.91 3.01
C THR A 101 -1.63 -2.86 2.93
N PHE A 102 -2.33 -3.08 4.04
CA PHE A 102 -3.54 -3.89 4.07
C PHE A 102 -4.62 -3.31 3.14
N PHE A 103 -4.93 -2.02 3.26
CA PHE A 103 -5.92 -1.38 2.39
C PHE A 103 -5.47 -1.32 0.94
N SER A 104 -4.17 -1.09 0.68
CA SER A 104 -3.61 -1.16 -0.67
C SER A 104 -3.76 -2.56 -1.28
N GLY A 105 -3.59 -3.62 -0.48
CA GLY A 105 -3.81 -5.01 -0.89
C GLY A 105 -5.25 -5.28 -1.32
N MET A 106 -6.25 -4.63 -0.71
CA MET A 106 -7.65 -4.84 -1.08
C MET A 106 -8.00 -4.41 -2.51
N VAL A 107 -7.23 -3.50 -3.10
CA VAL A 107 -7.53 -2.86 -4.40
C VAL A 107 -7.61 -3.86 -5.54
N SER A 108 -6.60 -4.72 -5.70
CA SER A 108 -6.51 -5.64 -6.84
C SER A 108 -7.66 -6.65 -6.93
N PRO A 109 -7.93 -7.50 -5.92
CA PRO A 109 -9.04 -8.45 -6.01
C PRO A 109 -10.41 -7.76 -6.12
N TYR A 110 -10.57 -6.59 -5.50
CA TYR A 110 -11.80 -5.81 -5.63
C TYR A 110 -12.01 -5.28 -7.05
N ALA A 111 -10.95 -4.78 -7.69
CA ALA A 111 -10.98 -4.32 -9.07
C ALA A 111 -11.20 -5.47 -10.06
N VAL A 112 -10.59 -6.65 -9.85
CA VAL A 112 -10.89 -7.84 -10.67
C VAL A 112 -12.39 -8.12 -10.66
N ARG A 113 -13.02 -8.11 -9.47
CA ARG A 113 -14.44 -8.41 -9.34
C ARG A 113 -15.35 -7.38 -10.03
N LEU A 114 -14.94 -6.12 -10.11
CA LEU A 114 -15.66 -5.10 -10.88
C LEU A 114 -15.56 -5.30 -12.40
N LEU A 115 -14.44 -5.83 -12.88
CA LEU A 115 -14.19 -6.04 -14.31
C LEU A 115 -14.77 -7.37 -14.83
N VAL A 116 -14.89 -8.38 -13.96
CA VAL A 116 -15.39 -9.70 -14.33
C VAL A 116 -16.92 -9.76 -14.20
N GLN A 117 -17.60 -9.55 -15.33
CA GLN A 117 -19.05 -9.72 -15.44
C GLN A 117 -19.43 -11.17 -15.83
N ASP A 118 -18.65 -11.80 -16.70
CA ASP A 118 -18.87 -13.16 -17.20
C ASP A 118 -17.72 -14.12 -16.87
N ARG A 119 -18.03 -15.39 -16.59
CA ARG A 119 -17.01 -16.43 -16.29
C ARG A 119 -16.01 -16.62 -17.44
N SER A 120 -16.44 -16.45 -18.69
CA SER A 120 -15.60 -16.61 -19.90
C SER A 120 -14.53 -15.54 -20.05
N SER A 121 -14.75 -14.32 -19.52
CA SER A 121 -13.81 -13.20 -19.61
C SER A 121 -12.95 -13.03 -18.34
N SER A 122 -13.20 -13.85 -17.32
CA SER A 122 -12.58 -13.76 -16.00
C SER A 122 -11.05 -13.79 -16.03
N GLY A 123 -10.47 -14.75 -16.75
CA GLY A 123 -9.02 -14.91 -16.88
C GLY A 123 -8.36 -13.73 -17.60
N ARG A 124 -9.00 -13.18 -18.65
CA ARG A 124 -8.46 -12.05 -19.43
C ARG A 124 -8.40 -10.77 -18.60
N HIS A 125 -9.49 -10.40 -17.94
CA HIS A 125 -9.54 -9.19 -17.11
C HIS A 125 -8.62 -9.30 -15.89
N ALA A 126 -8.56 -10.47 -15.25
CA ALA A 126 -7.62 -10.72 -14.17
C ALA A 126 -6.16 -10.60 -14.64
N GLY A 127 -5.82 -11.19 -15.78
CA GLY A 127 -4.48 -11.11 -16.37
C GLY A 127 -4.07 -9.67 -16.70
N GLN A 128 -4.95 -8.89 -17.33
CA GLN A 128 -4.70 -7.46 -17.63
C GLN A 128 -4.48 -6.64 -16.36
N LEU A 129 -5.27 -6.89 -15.31
CA LEU A 129 -5.11 -6.19 -14.04
C LEU A 129 -3.78 -6.58 -13.36
N TYR A 130 -3.42 -7.86 -13.34
CA TYR A 130 -2.15 -8.30 -12.78
C TYR A 130 -0.96 -7.76 -13.56
N PHE A 131 -1.05 -7.68 -14.89
CA PHE A 131 -0.04 -7.03 -15.72
C PHE A 131 0.12 -5.56 -15.34
N ALA A 132 -0.96 -4.79 -15.34
CA ALA A 132 -0.92 -3.37 -15.00
C ALA A 132 -0.40 -3.13 -13.57
N SER A 133 -0.84 -3.95 -12.61
CA SER A 133 -0.39 -3.89 -11.21
C SER A 133 1.09 -4.21 -11.06
N THR A 134 1.57 -5.28 -11.69
CA THR A 134 2.95 -5.73 -11.57
C THR A 134 3.90 -4.80 -12.31
N PHE A 135 3.56 -4.43 -13.54
CA PHE A 135 4.35 -3.49 -14.33
C PHE A 135 4.40 -2.11 -13.67
N GLY A 136 3.26 -1.59 -13.21
CA GLY A 136 3.20 -0.32 -12.48
C GLY A 136 3.98 -0.37 -11.17
N SER A 137 3.94 -1.50 -10.45
CA SER A 137 4.76 -1.70 -9.25
C SER A 137 6.25 -1.72 -9.56
N ALA A 138 6.68 -2.42 -10.61
CA ALA A 138 8.08 -2.45 -11.03
C ALA A 138 8.57 -1.06 -11.47
N ALA A 139 7.81 -0.37 -12.32
CA ALA A 139 8.12 0.98 -12.78
C ALA A 139 8.15 1.98 -11.63
N GLY A 140 7.16 1.95 -10.73
CA GLY A 140 7.10 2.83 -9.56
C GLY A 140 8.23 2.54 -8.56
N THR A 141 8.61 1.27 -8.40
CA THR A 141 9.74 0.85 -7.56
C THR A 141 11.05 1.42 -8.11
N LEU A 142 11.33 1.22 -9.42
CA LEU A 142 12.51 1.77 -10.09
C LEU A 142 12.54 3.30 -10.04
N LEU A 143 11.42 3.95 -10.40
CA LEU A 143 11.31 5.41 -10.37
C LEU A 143 11.59 5.95 -8.97
N THR A 144 11.07 5.28 -7.93
CA THR A 144 11.28 5.69 -6.54
C THR A 144 12.73 5.50 -6.12
N SER A 145 13.31 4.31 -6.31
CA SER A 145 14.66 4.01 -5.81
C SER A 145 15.79 4.67 -6.61
N PHE A 146 15.61 4.90 -7.92
CA PHE A 146 16.65 5.45 -8.79
C PHE A 146 16.54 6.96 -8.99
N TYR A 147 15.33 7.53 -8.94
CA TYR A 147 15.13 8.95 -9.29
C TYR A 147 14.52 9.73 -8.14
N LEU A 148 13.30 9.41 -7.69
CA LEU A 148 12.57 10.25 -6.73
C LEU A 148 13.36 10.49 -5.45
N VAL A 149 14.00 9.45 -4.93
CA VAL A 149 14.82 9.52 -3.72
C VAL A 149 16.09 10.37 -3.88
N LEU A 150 16.55 10.63 -5.11
CA LEU A 150 17.69 11.52 -5.37
C LEU A 150 17.27 12.99 -5.42
N ILE A 151 16.03 13.28 -5.82
CA ILE A 151 15.53 14.64 -6.07
C ILE A 151 14.59 15.16 -4.97
N MET A 152 14.00 14.26 -4.17
CA MET A 152 13.00 14.57 -3.16
C MET A 152 13.27 13.82 -1.86
N GLU A 153 12.89 14.43 -0.74
CA GLU A 153 12.89 13.77 0.56
C GLU A 153 11.78 12.72 0.64
N VAL A 154 11.97 11.72 1.53
CA VAL A 154 11.02 10.62 1.72
C VAL A 154 9.61 11.12 2.02
N ASN A 155 9.46 12.15 2.87
CA ASN A 155 8.16 12.73 3.22
C ASN A 155 7.43 13.32 2.01
N HIS A 156 8.17 13.99 1.10
CA HIS A 156 7.59 14.54 -0.12
C HIS A 156 7.13 13.43 -1.07
N ILE A 157 7.89 12.34 -1.19
CA ILE A 157 7.50 11.19 -2.01
C ILE A 157 6.23 10.53 -1.48
N LEU A 158 6.16 10.32 -0.17
CA LEU A 158 4.97 9.78 0.50
C LEU A 158 3.75 10.69 0.31
N LEU A 159 3.93 12.01 0.41
CA LEU A 159 2.86 12.99 0.16
C LEU A 159 2.34 12.89 -1.28
N VAL A 160 3.24 12.84 -2.27
CA VAL A 160 2.85 12.70 -3.69
C VAL A 160 2.07 11.40 -3.92
N MET A 161 2.51 10.28 -3.35
CA MET A 161 1.80 9.01 -3.45
C MET A 161 0.41 9.08 -2.83
N LEU A 162 0.30 9.67 -1.63
CA LEU A 162 -0.97 9.91 -0.94
C LEU A 162 -1.91 10.75 -1.82
N LEU A 163 -1.42 11.85 -2.39
CA LEU A 163 -2.22 12.73 -3.24
C LEU A 163 -2.68 12.03 -4.52
N ILE A 164 -1.82 11.27 -5.19
CA ILE A 164 -2.19 10.51 -6.40
C ILE A 164 -3.27 9.49 -6.07
N SER A 165 -3.06 8.65 -5.05
CA SER A 165 -4.04 7.64 -4.64
C SER A 165 -5.34 8.29 -4.16
N GLY A 166 -5.25 9.40 -3.42
CA GLY A 166 -6.39 10.19 -2.96
C GLY A 166 -7.21 10.75 -4.12
N CYS A 167 -6.57 11.43 -5.09
CA CYS A 167 -7.21 11.96 -6.28
C CYS A 167 -7.93 10.88 -7.08
N ILE A 168 -7.29 9.73 -7.31
CA ILE A 168 -7.93 8.58 -8.00
C ILE A 168 -9.14 8.09 -7.19
N GLY A 169 -9.01 8.00 -5.86
CA GLY A 169 -10.10 7.62 -4.96
C GLY A 169 -11.30 8.57 -5.03
N ILE A 170 -11.04 9.89 -5.02
CA ILE A 170 -12.05 10.95 -5.18
C ILE A 170 -12.76 10.81 -6.53
N LEU A 171 -11.98 10.69 -7.62
CA LEU A 171 -12.53 10.54 -8.98
C LEU A 171 -13.39 9.29 -9.10
N ALA A 172 -12.97 8.16 -8.53
CA ALA A 172 -13.75 6.93 -8.51
C ALA A 172 -15.04 7.07 -7.66
N TRP A 173 -14.98 7.81 -6.55
CA TRP A 173 -16.14 8.07 -5.69
C TRP A 173 -17.22 8.90 -6.41
N PHE A 174 -16.83 10.00 -7.05
CA PHE A 174 -17.76 10.88 -7.76
C PHE A 174 -18.18 10.31 -9.13
N GLY A 175 -17.26 9.68 -9.86
CA GLY A 175 -17.51 9.04 -11.15
C GLY A 175 -18.36 7.78 -11.06
N GLY A 176 -18.42 7.14 -9.89
CA GLY A 176 -19.25 5.97 -9.63
C GLY A 176 -20.76 6.23 -9.56
N ARG A 177 -21.26 7.36 -10.09
CA ARG A 177 -22.69 7.61 -10.31
C ARG A 177 -22.98 7.63 -11.82
N ARG A 178 -23.23 6.47 -12.48
CA ARG A 178 -23.98 6.36 -13.77
C ARG A 178 -24.11 4.97 -14.44
N GLY A 179 -23.82 3.84 -13.79
CA GLY A 179 -24.00 2.53 -14.42
C GLY A 179 -24.91 1.62 -13.60
N HIS A 180 -26.02 1.18 -14.20
CA HIS A 180 -26.99 0.17 -13.73
C HIS A 180 -28.14 0.67 -12.85
N ALA A 181 -29.11 1.33 -13.50
CA ALA A 181 -30.53 1.05 -13.30
C ALA A 181 -31.10 0.61 -14.65
#